data_AF-A0A7K2X377-F1
#
_entry.id   AF-A0A7K2X377-F1
#
_cell.length_a   1.000
_cell.length_b   1.000
_cell.length_c   1.000
_cell.angle_alpha   90.00
_cell.angle_beta   90.00
_cell.angle_gamma   90.00
#
_symmetry.space_group_name_H-M   'P 1'
#
loop_
_entity.id
_entity.type
_entity.pdbx_description
1 polymer ?
#
loop_
_entity_poly.entity_id
_entity_poly.type
_entity_poly.pdbx_seq_one_letter_code
_entity_poly.pdbx_strand_id
1 'polypeptide(L)' 'ERGGKTLLSWPTDPDDPALTAAAEALAASARAGSLGTVTVERLNGVAALTSPLARPLEAAGFLATPRGLRLRA' A
#
# COMPACT_ATOMS: atom_id res chain seq x y z
N GLU A 1 -7.56 -13.67 2.37
CA GLU A 1 -6.89 -12.69 3.27
C GLU A 1 -7.95 -11.77 3.88
N ARG A 2 -8.13 -11.74 5.21
CA ARG A 2 -8.96 -10.71 5.87
C ARG A 2 -8.02 -9.57 6.31
N GLY A 3 -8.15 -8.39 5.70
CA GLY A 3 -7.53 -7.14 6.21
C GLY A 3 -6.43 -6.47 5.37
N GLY A 4 -6.17 -6.87 4.12
CA GLY A 4 -5.22 -6.16 3.24
C GLY A 4 -3.75 -6.23 3.68
N LYS A 5 -3.39 -7.22 4.51
CA LYS A 5 -2.06 -7.35 5.11
C LYS A 5 -0.94 -7.58 4.10
N THR A 6 -1.25 -8.26 3.00
CA THR A 6 -0.31 -8.56 1.94
C THR A 6 -0.75 -7.85 0.66
N LEU A 7 0.11 -7.01 0.11
CA LEU A 7 -0.05 -6.40 -1.20
C LEU A 7 0.83 -7.14 -2.20
N LEU A 8 0.23 -7.49 -3.34
CA LEU A 8 0.93 -8.05 -4.48
C LEU A 8 1.00 -7.00 -5.58
N SER A 9 2.20 -6.79 -6.10
CA SER A 9 2.47 -5.91 -7.25
C SER A 9 3.15 -6.73 -8.34
N TRP A 10 2.65 -6.60 -9.57
CA TRP A 10 3.29 -7.16 -10.75
C TRP A 10 4.42 -6.27 -11.29
N PRO A 11 4.25 -4.93 -11.36
CA PRO A 11 5.38 -4.03 -11.49
C PRO A 11 6.33 -4.21 -10.30
N THR A 12 7.61 -4.40 -10.60
CA THR A 12 8.68 -4.53 -9.60
C THR A 12 9.62 -3.33 -9.57
N ASP A 13 9.53 -2.44 -10.56
CA ASP A 13 10.22 -1.15 -10.55
C ASP A 13 9.46 -0.18 -9.63
N PRO A 14 10.10 0.35 -8.57
CA PRO A 14 9.48 1.33 -7.68
C PRO A 14 8.99 2.60 -8.35
N ASP A 15 9.61 2.98 -9.47
CA ASP A 15 9.31 4.20 -10.22
C ASP A 15 8.36 3.92 -11.40
N ASP A 16 7.80 2.70 -11.50
CA ASP A 16 6.83 2.35 -12.53
C ASP A 16 5.55 3.22 -12.37
N PRO A 17 5.13 3.95 -13.41
CA PRO A 17 3.92 4.77 -13.34
C PRO A 17 2.66 3.96 -13.04
N ALA A 18 2.61 2.68 -13.44
CA ALA A 18 1.48 1.80 -13.12
C ALA A 18 1.40 1.49 -11.62
N LEU A 19 2.54 1.41 -10.92
CA LEU A 19 2.57 1.20 -9.47
C LEU A 19 2.05 2.43 -8.73
N THR A 20 2.43 3.63 -9.18
CA THR A 20 1.93 4.89 -8.64
C THR A 20 0.42 5.01 -8.82
N ALA A 21 -0.08 4.79 -10.05
CA ALA A 21 -1.51 4.83 -10.33
C ALA A 21 -2.31 3.81 -9.51
N ALA A 22 -1.77 2.60 -9.32
CA ALA A 22 -2.40 1.58 -8.49
C ALA A 22 -2.47 1.97 -7.01
N ALA A 23 -1.40 2.56 -6.46
CA ALA A 23 -1.37 3.02 -5.08
C ALA A 23 -2.39 4.16 -4.84
N GLU A 24 -2.49 5.11 -5.77
CA GLU A 24 -3.48 6.18 -5.72
C GLU A 24 -4.91 5.66 -5.78
N ALA A 25 -5.20 4.73 -6.69
CA ALA A 25 -6.51 4.10 -6.81
C ALA A 25 -6.90 3.34 -5.54
N LEU A 26 -5.98 2.56 -4.97
CA LEU A 26 -6.19 1.86 -3.70
C LEU A 26 -6.53 2.85 -2.57
N ALA A 27 -5.79 3.96 -2.50
CA ALA A 27 -6.01 4.96 -1.48
C ALA A 27 -7.34 5.71 -1.66
N ALA A 28 -7.73 5.99 -2.90
CA ALA A 28 -9.03 6.57 -3.22
C ALA A 28 -10.19 5.64 -2.82
N SER A 29 -10.10 4.34 -3.13
CA SER A 29 -11.09 3.34 -2.70
C SER A 29 -11.20 3.26 -1.18
N ALA A 30 -10.08 3.30 -0.46
CA ALA A 30 -10.09 3.30 1.00
C ALA A 30 -10.81 4.54 1.55
N ARG A 31 -10.45 5.74 1.08
CA ARG A 31 -11.08 7.01 1.49
C ARG A 31 -12.56 7.10 1.14
N ALA A 32 -13.00 6.46 0.04
CA ALA A 32 -14.41 6.35 -0.30
C ALA A 32 -15.22 5.44 0.64
N GLY A 33 -14.59 4.87 1.67
CA GLY A 33 -15.24 4.00 2.67
C GLY A 33 -15.39 2.55 2.22
N SER A 34 -14.97 2.19 1.00
CA SER A 34 -15.14 0.84 0.46
C SER A 34 -14.23 -0.22 1.10
N LEU A 35 -13.13 0.19 1.72
CA LEU A 35 -12.14 -0.72 2.34
C LEU A 35 -11.97 -0.52 3.85
N GLY A 36 -12.47 0.57 4.44
CA GLY A 36 -12.19 0.92 5.83
C GLY A 36 -10.70 1.21 6.08
N THR A 37 -10.21 0.88 7.29
CA THR A 37 -8.77 1.00 7.59
C THR A 37 -7.99 -0.13 6.91
N VAL A 38 -6.96 0.23 6.14
CA VAL A 38 -6.07 -0.72 5.46
C VAL A 38 -4.68 -0.65 6.10
N THR A 39 -4.10 -1.80 6.46
CA THR A 39 -2.70 -1.88 6.89
C THR A 39 -1.98 -2.90 6.03
N VAL A 40 -0.99 -2.43 5.25
CA VAL A 40 -0.09 -3.26 4.44
C VAL A 40 1.11 -3.62 5.31
N GLU A 41 1.23 -4.89 5.65
CA GLU A 41 2.34 -5.44 6.43
C GLU A 41 3.45 -5.98 5.51
N ARG A 42 3.07 -6.48 4.32
CA ARG A 42 3.99 -7.05 3.32
C ARG A 42 3.67 -6.62 1.89
N LEU A 43 4.73 -6.44 1.11
CA LEU A 43 4.73 -6.14 -0.33
C LEU A 43 5.56 -7.22 -1.03
N ASN A 44 4.94 -8.06 -1.86
CA ASN A 44 5.61 -9.18 -2.54
C ASN A 44 6.45 -10.07 -1.60
N GLY A 45 5.94 -10.31 -0.39
CA GLY A 45 6.61 -11.11 0.65
C GLY A 45 7.60 -10.34 1.55
N VAL A 46 8.06 -9.16 1.13
CA VAL A 46 8.97 -8.29 1.88
C VAL A 46 8.18 -7.45 2.89
N ALA A 47 8.74 -7.18 4.08
CA ALA A 47 8.12 -6.29 5.06
C ALA A 47 7.90 -4.89 4.47
N ALA A 48 6.70 -4.33 4.65
CA ALA A 48 6.30 -3.10 3.97
C ALA A 48 7.20 -1.90 4.28
N LEU A 49 7.63 -1.77 5.55
CA LEU A 49 8.48 -0.67 6.03
C LEU A 49 9.89 -0.65 5.40
N THR A 50 10.33 -1.76 4.81
CA THR A 50 11.65 -1.90 4.19
C THR A 50 11.57 -2.30 2.72
N SER A 51 10.36 -2.32 2.16
CA SER A 51 10.17 -2.75 0.78
C SER A 51 10.55 -1.61 -0.18
N PRO A 52 11.25 -1.91 -1.29
CA PRO A 52 11.50 -0.90 -2.31
C PRO A 52 10.20 -0.37 -2.94
N LEU A 53 9.09 -1.11 -2.83
CA LEU A 53 7.77 -0.74 -3.35
C LEU A 53 6.95 0.12 -2.37
N ALA A 54 7.52 0.55 -1.24
CA ALA A 54 6.81 1.33 -0.23
C ALA A 54 6.50 2.77 -0.67
N ARG A 55 7.42 3.39 -1.42
CA ARG A 55 7.35 4.82 -1.79
C ARG A 55 6.02 5.23 -2.45
N PRO A 56 5.49 4.49 -3.45
CA PRO A 56 4.22 4.86 -4.07
C PRO A 56 3.03 4.82 -3.09
N LEU A 57 3.05 3.89 -2.13
CA LEU A 57 2.02 3.85 -1.07
C LEU A 57 2.15 5.05 -0.12
N GLU A 58 3.37 5.39 0.29
CA GLU A 58 3.62 6.56 1.13
C GLU A 58 3.15 7.84 0.45
N ALA A 59 3.47 8.02 -0.83
CA ALA A 59 3.00 9.13 -1.65
C ALA A 59 1.47 9.18 -1.77
N ALA A 60 0.80 8.03 -1.82
CA ALA A 60 -0.66 7.93 -1.84
C ALA A 60 -1.34 8.20 -0.47
N GLY A 61 -0.54 8.39 0.59
CA GLY A 61 -0.98 8.77 1.93
C GLY A 61 -0.97 7.64 2.97
N PHE A 62 -0.35 6.50 2.68
CA PHE A 62 -0.12 5.48 3.71
C PHE A 62 0.98 5.94 4.67
N LEU A 63 0.72 5.80 5.97
CA LEU A 63 1.64 6.23 7.01
C LEU A 63 2.29 5.03 7.70
N ALA A 64 3.58 5.13 8.01
CA ALA A 64 4.29 4.10 8.77
C ALA A 64 3.71 3.94 10.18
N THR A 65 3.51 2.69 10.58
CA THR A 65 3.14 2.27 11.93
C THR A 65 4.00 1.07 12.33
N PRO A 66 4.06 0.68 13.62
CA PRO A 66 4.79 -0.51 14.03
C PRO A 66 4.34 -1.81 13.35
N ARG A 67 3.13 -1.84 12.79
CA ARG A 67 2.57 -3.01 12.09
C ARG A 67 2.75 -2.95 10.57
N GLY A 68 3.16 -1.82 10.00
CA GLY A 68 3.28 -1.63 8.55
C GLY A 68 2.77 -0.28 8.07
N LEU A 69 2.51 -0.17 6.77
CA LEU A 69 1.97 1.04 6.14
C LEU A 69 0.46 1.07 6.27
N ARG A 70 -0.08 2.07 6.95
CA ARG A 70 -1.51 2.17 7.24
C ARG A 70 -2.14 3.37 6.54
N LEU A 71 -3.27 3.14 5.90
CA LEU A 71 -4.16 4.19 5.45
C LEU A 71 -5.46 4.14 6.26
N ARG A 72 -5.86 5.30 6.76
CA ARG A 72 -7.12 5.48 7.48
C ARG A 72 -8.05 6.32 6.61
N ALA A 73 -9.23 5.78 6.34
CA ALA A 73 -10.36 6.51 5.77
C ALA A 73 -11.04 7.36 6.85
#